data_AF-A0A2E0RVJ1-F1
#
_entry.id   AF-A0A2E0RVJ1-F1
#
_cell.length_a   1.000
_cell.length_b   1.000
_cell.length_c   1.000
_cell.angle_alpha   90.00
_cell.angle_beta   90.00
_cell.angle_gamma   90.00
#
_symmetry.space_group_name_H-M   'P 1'
#
loop_
_entity.id
_entity.type
_entity.pdbx_description
1 polymer ?
#
loop_
_entity_poly.entity_id
_entity_poly.type
_entity_poly.pdbx_seq_one_letter_code
_entity_poly.pdbx_strand_id
1 'polypeptide(L)'
;MHEAAHATVALLIGFDFDAVTLPEPTDDRIGLSFSQYDLAPGEEMDAVFAAHVEARITVRLAGEAIEGRLCGAVRFAGADILAAQHDSLRATSDEPAAAAELRKLCKERAYYLVARAHGEIGAVADALLEATSLDWSQVAEIVFQNED
;
A
#
# COMPACT_ATOMS: atom_id res chain seq x y z
N MET A 1 -7.76 -8.98 -4.69
CA MET A 1 -7.93 -8.48 -3.31
C MET A 1 -6.66 -7.83 -2.76
N HIS A 2 -5.53 -8.55 -2.65
CA HIS A 2 -4.28 -7.99 -2.13
C HIS A 2 -3.83 -6.74 -2.90
N GLU A 3 -3.57 -6.89 -4.21
CA GLU A 3 -3.13 -5.80 -5.09
C GLU A 3 -4.15 -4.65 -5.17
N ALA A 4 -5.44 -5.00 -5.25
CA ALA A 4 -6.53 -4.02 -5.22
C ALA A 4 -6.53 -3.19 -3.94
N ALA A 5 -6.18 -3.77 -2.79
CA ALA A 5 -6.09 -3.05 -1.53
C ALA A 5 -4.92 -2.06 -1.51
N HIS A 6 -3.76 -2.45 -2.06
CA HIS A 6 -2.64 -1.52 -2.23
C HIS A 6 -3.04 -0.32 -3.10
N ALA A 7 -3.59 -0.55 -4.29
CA ALA A 7 -3.96 0.51 -5.22
C ALA A 7 -5.05 1.44 -4.66
N THR A 8 -6.09 0.86 -4.05
CA THR A 8 -7.19 1.64 -3.46
C THR A 8 -6.69 2.50 -2.30
N VAL A 9 -5.87 1.93 -1.39
CA VAL A 9 -5.31 2.69 -0.27
C VAL A 9 -4.34 3.77 -0.76
N ALA A 10 -3.51 3.47 -1.75
CA ALA A 10 -2.61 4.43 -2.36
C ALA A 10 -3.38 5.65 -2.90
N LEU A 11 -4.44 5.41 -3.67
CA LEU A 11 -5.31 6.46 -4.18
C LEU A 11 -5.93 7.30 -3.05
N LEU A 12 -6.51 6.66 -2.03
CA LEU A 12 -7.22 7.34 -0.93
C LEU A 12 -6.31 8.23 -0.07
N ILE A 13 -5.00 7.98 -0.06
CA ILE A 13 -4.03 8.80 0.68
C ILE A 13 -3.22 9.74 -0.22
N GLY A 14 -3.54 9.81 -1.53
CA GLY A 14 -2.82 10.63 -2.50
C GLY A 14 -1.40 10.14 -2.76
N PHE A 15 -1.17 8.83 -2.72
CA PHE A 15 0.10 8.21 -3.06
C PHE A 15 0.11 7.81 -4.53
N ASP A 16 1.04 8.37 -5.29
CA ASP A 16 1.15 8.13 -6.73
C ASP A 16 1.66 6.70 -7.02
N PHE A 17 1.03 6.06 -8.01
CA PHE A 17 1.44 4.79 -8.58
C PHE A 17 1.10 4.78 -10.07
N ASP A 18 1.85 4.04 -10.88
CA ASP A 18 1.66 4.02 -12.33
C ASP A 18 0.55 3.03 -12.71
N ALA A 19 0.64 1.82 -12.18
CA ALA A 19 -0.33 0.75 -12.41
C ALA A 19 -0.33 -0.27 -11.28
N VAL A 20 -1.45 -0.96 -11.15
CA VAL A 20 -1.62 -2.18 -10.36
C VAL A 20 -1.88 -3.34 -11.31
N THR A 21 -1.15 -4.43 -11.14
CA THR A 21 -1.20 -5.61 -12.02
C THR A 21 -1.37 -6.86 -11.18
N LEU A 22 -2.10 -7.85 -11.68
CA LEU A 22 -2.09 -9.18 -11.08
C LEU A 22 -0.77 -9.87 -11.43
N PRO A 23 0.07 -10.21 -10.45
CA PRO A 23 1.30 -10.94 -10.72
C PRO A 23 0.96 -12.31 -11.33
N GLU A 24 1.82 -12.80 -12.23
CA GLU A 24 1.71 -14.18 -12.68
C GLU A 24 1.83 -15.12 -11.47
N PRO A 25 1.16 -16.29 -11.45
CA PRO A 25 1.19 -17.20 -10.31
C PRO A 25 2.59 -17.68 -9.86
N THR A 26 3.61 -17.47 -10.70
CA THR A 26 5.01 -17.81 -10.44
C THR A 26 5.88 -16.61 -10.07
N ASP A 27 5.30 -15.41 -9.99
CA ASP A 27 6.00 -14.17 -9.74
C ASP A 27 5.82 -13.75 -8.27
N ASP A 28 6.92 -13.72 -7.51
CA ASP A 28 6.95 -13.31 -6.09
C ASP A 28 6.95 -11.77 -5.91
N ARG A 29 6.79 -11.01 -7.00
CA ARG A 29 6.80 -9.54 -6.99
C ARG A 29 5.44 -8.96 -6.61
N ILE A 30 5.47 -7.81 -5.92
CA ILE A 30 4.31 -6.94 -5.68
C ILE A 30 3.78 -6.46 -7.04
N GLY A 31 2.47 -6.59 -7.25
CA GLY A 31 1.79 -6.19 -8.49
C GLY A 31 1.61 -4.68 -8.66
N LEU A 32 1.89 -3.89 -7.62
CA LEU A 32 1.88 -2.43 -7.66
C LEU A 32 3.22 -1.83 -8.13
N SER A 33 3.18 -0.96 -9.14
CA SER A 33 4.33 -0.20 -9.62
C SER A 33 4.26 1.25 -9.14
N PHE A 34 5.29 1.71 -8.43
CA PHE A 34 5.44 3.09 -7.97
C PHE A 34 6.90 3.54 -8.00
N SER A 35 7.12 4.83 -8.16
CA SER A 35 8.45 5.42 -8.18
C SER A 35 9.14 5.27 -6.81
N GLN A 36 10.36 4.71 -6.81
CA GLN A 36 11.20 4.66 -5.61
C GLN A 36 11.76 6.06 -5.35
N TYR A 37 11.13 6.82 -4.46
CA TYR A 37 11.75 8.00 -3.88
C TYR A 37 12.73 7.56 -2.79
N ASP A 38 14.02 7.62 -3.12
CA ASP A 38 15.13 7.36 -2.20
C ASP A 38 15.86 8.67 -1.87
N LEU A 39 16.05 8.94 -0.57
CA LEU A 39 16.99 9.99 -0.14
C LEU A 39 18.40 9.62 -0.58
N ALA A 40 19.08 10.55 -1.23
CA ALA A 40 20.50 10.42 -1.48
C ALA A 40 21.29 10.46 -0.15
N PRO A 41 22.48 9.83 -0.07
CA PRO A 41 23.32 9.91 1.12
C PRO A 41 23.60 11.37 1.52
N GLY A 42 23.19 11.77 2.73
CA GLY A 42 23.40 13.11 3.27
C GLY A 42 22.26 14.11 3.02
N GLU A 43 21.18 13.70 2.34
CA GLU A 43 19.94 14.49 2.33
C GLU A 43 19.22 14.37 3.67
N GLU A 44 18.82 15.53 4.22
CA GLU A 44 17.99 15.57 5.41
C GLU A 44 16.56 15.16 5.07
N MET A 45 15.97 14.34 5.93
CA MET A 45 14.57 13.99 5.84
C MET A 45 13.72 15.23 6.15
N ASP A 46 13.17 15.86 5.12
CA ASP A 46 12.20 16.92 5.29
C ASP A 46 10.79 16.36 5.58
N ALA A 47 9.85 17.25 5.91
CA ALA A 47 8.49 16.86 6.26
C ALA A 47 7.73 16.22 5.08
N VAL A 48 8.07 16.56 3.84
CA VAL A 48 7.45 16.00 2.63
C VAL A 48 7.92 14.56 2.45
N PHE A 49 9.21 14.30 2.63
CA PHE A 49 9.77 12.95 2.59
C PHE A 49 9.20 12.07 3.70
N ALA A 50 9.10 12.59 4.93
CA ALA A 50 8.51 11.85 6.06
C ALA A 50 7.06 11.41 5.75
N ALA A 51 6.23 12.34 5.23
CA ALA A 51 4.86 12.04 4.84
C ALA A 51 4.79 11.02 3.69
N HIS A 52 5.73 11.08 2.74
CA HIS A 52 5.82 10.12 1.64
C HIS A 52 6.19 8.72 2.13
N VAL A 53 7.14 8.58 3.07
CA VAL A 53 7.51 7.27 3.64
C VAL A 53 6.37 6.71 4.48
N GLU A 54 5.68 7.53 5.28
CA GLU A 54 4.47 7.12 6.00
C GLU A 54 3.41 6.57 5.05
N ALA A 55 3.13 7.28 3.95
CA ALA A 55 2.19 6.83 2.93
C ALA A 55 2.61 5.49 2.31
N ARG A 56 3.89 5.34 1.94
CA ARG A 56 4.44 4.10 1.39
C ARG A 56 4.29 2.92 2.36
N ILE A 57 4.62 3.11 3.64
CA ILE A 57 4.43 2.08 4.67
C ILE A 57 2.95 1.71 4.80
N THR A 58 2.05 2.69 4.82
CA THR A 58 0.59 2.46 4.88
C THR A 58 0.10 1.65 3.68
N VAL A 59 0.55 1.96 2.46
CA VAL A 59 0.19 1.19 1.24
C VAL A 59 0.66 -0.24 1.36
N ARG A 60 1.94 -0.49 1.70
CA ARG A 60 2.48 -1.85 1.86
C ARG A 60 1.64 -2.68 2.84
N LEU A 61 1.23 -2.09 3.96
CA LEU A 61 0.45 -2.78 4.99
C LEU A 61 -1.04 -2.96 4.63
N ALA A 62 -1.54 -2.39 3.53
CA ALA A 62 -2.92 -2.61 3.09
C ALA A 62 -3.17 -4.06 2.62
N GLY A 63 -2.17 -4.71 2.04
CA GLY A 63 -2.21 -6.14 1.69
C GLY A 63 -2.39 -7.03 2.93
N GLU A 64 -1.65 -6.73 4.00
CA GLU A 64 -1.81 -7.40 5.30
C GLU A 64 -3.24 -7.21 5.85
N ALA A 65 -3.74 -5.97 5.82
CA ALA A 65 -5.05 -5.64 6.36
C ALA A 65 -6.19 -6.38 5.65
N ILE A 66 -6.16 -6.47 4.31
CA ILE A 66 -7.21 -7.16 3.55
C ILE A 66 -7.15 -8.68 3.75
N GLU A 67 -5.95 -9.27 3.84
CA GLU A 67 -5.78 -10.69 4.13
C GLU A 67 -6.28 -11.04 5.52
N GLY A 68 -5.91 -10.26 6.54
CA GLY A 68 -6.39 -10.44 7.90
C GLY A 68 -7.92 -10.38 7.98
N ARG A 69 -8.54 -9.47 7.22
CA ARG A 69 -10.00 -9.36 7.15
C ARG A 69 -10.67 -10.55 6.47
N LEU A 70 -10.15 -11.01 5.33
CA LEU A 70 -10.77 -12.07 4.52
C LEU A 70 -10.50 -13.48 5.06
N CYS A 71 -9.29 -13.72 5.55
CA CYS A 71 -8.80 -15.05 5.90
C CYS A 71 -8.66 -15.27 7.41
N GLY A 72 -8.83 -14.23 8.24
CA GLY A 72 -8.56 -14.29 9.68
C GLY A 72 -7.09 -14.47 10.05
N ALA A 73 -6.20 -14.50 9.04
CA ALA A 73 -4.76 -14.64 9.17
C ALA A 73 -4.06 -14.10 7.92
N VAL A 74 -2.84 -13.57 8.09
CA VAL A 74 -1.96 -13.13 7.00
C VAL A 74 -1.35 -14.35 6.31
N ARG A 75 -1.33 -14.38 4.98
CA ARG A 75 -0.84 -15.50 4.17
C ARG A 75 0.23 -15.11 3.17
N PHE A 76 0.09 -13.96 2.51
CA PHE A 76 0.93 -13.58 1.37
C PHE A 76 1.66 -12.24 1.57
N ALA A 77 1.20 -11.38 2.49
CA ALA A 77 1.80 -10.06 2.76
C ALA A 77 3.18 -10.07 3.48
N GLY A 78 3.89 -11.20 3.52
CA GLY A 78 5.16 -11.32 4.23
C GLY A 78 6.25 -10.39 3.68
N ALA A 79 6.35 -10.29 2.36
CA ALA A 79 7.29 -9.39 1.70
C ALA A 79 6.97 -7.91 1.98
N ASP A 80 5.69 -7.53 1.97
CA ASP A 80 5.26 -6.16 2.26
C ASP A 80 5.55 -5.74 3.69
N ILE A 81 5.32 -6.64 4.64
CA ILE A 81 5.62 -6.41 6.06
C ILE A 81 7.12 -6.18 6.26
N LEU A 82 7.96 -7.00 5.63
CA LEU A 82 9.42 -6.82 5.68
C LEU A 82 9.84 -5.50 5.04
N ALA A 83 9.28 -5.14 3.89
CA ALA A 83 9.59 -3.88 3.24
C ALA A 83 9.13 -2.66 4.07
N ALA A 84 7.95 -2.72 4.70
CA ALA A 84 7.47 -1.72 5.66
C ALA A 84 8.40 -1.62 6.89
N GLN A 85 8.97 -2.73 7.35
CA GLN A 85 10.00 -2.76 8.40
C GLN A 85 11.27 -2.04 7.99
N HIS A 86 11.77 -2.28 6.77
CA HIS A 86 12.94 -1.56 6.26
C HIS A 86 12.67 -0.06 6.08
N ASP A 87 11.53 0.30 5.50
CA ASP A 87 11.15 1.70 5.26
C ASP A 87 11.05 2.50 6.57
N SER A 88 10.42 1.92 7.59
CA SER A 88 10.30 2.57 8.90
C SER A 88 11.61 2.69 9.66
N LEU A 89 12.50 1.69 9.59
CA LEU A 89 13.84 1.82 10.18
C LEU A 89 14.62 2.96 9.53
N ARG A 90 14.63 3.01 8.20
CA ARG A 90 15.31 4.08 7.46
C ARG A 90 14.73 5.45 7.79
N ALA A 91 13.40 5.58 7.85
CA ALA A 91 12.73 6.83 8.22
C ALA A 91 13.11 7.32 9.61
N THR A 92 13.39 6.41 10.55
CA THR A 92 13.72 6.77 11.92
C THR A 92 15.21 6.67 12.23
N SER A 93 16.07 6.80 11.22
CA SER A 93 17.54 6.71 11.40
C SER A 93 17.98 5.44 12.14
N ASP A 94 17.34 4.31 11.82
CA ASP A 94 17.54 2.99 12.40
C ASP A 94 17.19 2.85 13.90
N GLU A 95 16.48 3.82 14.50
CA GLU A 95 15.99 3.74 15.88
C GLU A 95 14.82 2.74 16.02
N PRO A 96 14.99 1.56 16.66
CA PRO A 96 14.00 0.48 16.58
C PRO A 96 12.65 0.82 17.23
N ALA A 97 12.66 1.58 18.33
CA ALA A 97 11.45 1.96 19.04
C ALA A 97 10.61 2.97 18.24
N ALA A 98 11.28 3.95 17.62
CA ALA A 98 10.63 4.92 16.74
C ALA A 98 10.08 4.23 15.48
N ALA A 99 10.85 3.34 14.86
CA ALA A 99 10.41 2.56 13.71
C ALA A 99 9.18 1.70 14.03
N ALA A 100 9.14 1.09 15.22
CA ALA A 100 8.01 0.29 15.67
C ALA A 100 6.73 1.12 15.86
N GLU A 101 6.84 2.31 16.46
CA GLU A 101 5.69 3.20 16.65
C GLU A 101 5.19 3.75 15.30
N LEU A 102 6.09 4.16 14.41
CA LEU A 102 5.75 4.59 13.06
C LEU A 102 4.96 3.51 12.29
N ARG A 103 5.47 2.27 12.28
CA ARG A 103 4.77 1.15 11.64
C ARG A 103 3.41 0.89 12.25
N LYS A 104 3.29 0.98 13.57
CA LYS A 104 2.03 0.76 14.27
C LYS A 104 0.99 1.77 13.81
N LEU A 105 1.34 3.05 13.75
CA LEU A 105 0.44 4.11 13.26
C LEU A 105 0.05 3.88 11.79
N CYS A 106 1.03 3.58 10.92
CA CYS A 106 0.76 3.27 9.52
C CYS A 106 -0.14 2.04 9.35
N LYS A 107 0.03 1.02 10.21
CA LYS A 107 -0.79 -0.19 10.24
C LYS A 107 -2.22 0.11 10.65
N GLU A 108 -2.43 0.85 11.74
CA GLU A 108 -3.75 1.27 12.19
C GLU A 108 -4.48 2.05 11.10
N ARG A 109 -3.77 2.96 10.42
CA ARG A 109 -4.29 3.71 9.27
C ARG A 109 -4.66 2.78 8.10
N ALA A 110 -3.80 1.83 7.73
CA ALA A 110 -4.06 0.88 6.65
C ALA A 110 -5.32 0.03 6.94
N TYR A 111 -5.44 -0.47 8.17
CA TYR A 111 -6.59 -1.26 8.60
C TYR A 111 -7.90 -0.45 8.59
N TYR A 112 -7.84 0.80 9.04
CA TYR A 112 -8.99 1.70 8.97
C TYR A 112 -9.44 1.93 7.51
N LEU A 113 -8.50 2.25 6.61
CA LEU A 113 -8.80 2.53 5.21
C LEU A 113 -9.34 1.29 4.49
N VAL A 114 -8.72 0.12 4.67
CA VAL A 114 -9.21 -1.14 4.08
C VAL A 114 -10.60 -1.52 4.60
N ALA A 115 -10.87 -1.28 5.88
CA ALA A 115 -12.20 -1.55 6.44
C ALA A 115 -13.26 -0.61 5.85
N ARG A 116 -12.92 0.68 5.66
CA ARG A 116 -13.82 1.70 5.10
C ARG A 116 -14.07 1.49 3.61
N ALA A 117 -13.02 1.17 2.84
CA ALA A 117 -13.05 1.07 1.38
C ALA A 117 -13.26 -0.38 0.89
N HIS A 118 -13.88 -1.24 1.69
CA HIS A 118 -13.95 -2.67 1.39
C HIS A 118 -14.73 -2.98 0.10
N GLY A 119 -15.78 -2.19 -0.18
CA GLY A 119 -16.58 -2.35 -1.40
C GLY A 119 -15.79 -1.95 -2.66
N GLU A 120 -15.10 -0.82 -2.57
CA GLU A 120 -14.26 -0.25 -3.61
C GLU A 120 -13.08 -1.18 -3.92
N ILE A 121 -12.43 -1.74 -2.89
CA ILE A 121 -11.38 -2.77 -3.06
C ILE A 121 -11.93 -3.99 -3.81
N GLY A 122 -13.18 -4.39 -3.53
CA GLY A 122 -13.85 -5.46 -4.26
C GLY A 122 -14.03 -5.12 -5.73
N ALA A 123 -14.56 -3.94 -6.03
CA ALA A 123 -14.76 -3.48 -7.41
C ALA A 123 -13.45 -3.37 -8.19
N VAL A 124 -12.38 -2.85 -7.58
CA VAL A 124 -11.04 -2.80 -8.18
C VAL A 124 -10.49 -4.20 -8.39
N ALA A 125 -10.74 -5.14 -7.48
CA ALA A 125 -10.30 -6.52 -7.63
C ALA A 125 -11.02 -7.24 -8.79
N ASP A 126 -12.33 -7.01 -8.96
CA ASP A 126 -13.10 -7.57 -10.08
C ASP A 126 -12.60 -7.02 -11.41
N ALA A 127 -12.39 -5.70 -11.50
CA ALA A 127 -11.80 -5.08 -12.69
C ALA A 127 -10.38 -5.59 -12.99
N LEU A 128 -9.56 -5.82 -11.96
CA LEU A 128 -8.23 -6.42 -12.12
C LEU A 128 -8.28 -7.85 -12.66
N LEU A 129 -9.27 -8.65 -12.26
CA LEU A 129 -9.44 -10.01 -12.78
C LEU A 129 -9.81 -10.00 -14.28
N GLU A 130 -10.50 -8.97 -14.75
CA GLU A 130 -10.88 -8.83 -16.17
C GLU A 130 -9.72 -8.28 -17.02
N ALA A 131 -9.05 -7.22 -16.55
CA ALA A 131 -8.05 -6.49 -17.31
C ALA A 131 -6.60 -6.95 -17.08
N THR A 132 -6.35 -7.72 -16.01
CA THR A 132 -5.02 -8.11 -15.50
C THR A 132 -4.17 -6.94 -14.99
N SER A 133 -4.34 -5.73 -15.52
CA SER A 133 -3.67 -4.51 -15.11
C SER A 133 -4.62 -3.32 -15.18
N LEU A 134 -4.50 -2.40 -14.23
CA LEU A 134 -5.22 -1.12 -14.20
C LEU A 134 -4.22 0.01 -13.93
N ASP A 135 -4.31 1.09 -14.68
CA ASP A 135 -3.59 2.33 -14.37
C ASP A 135 -4.28 3.13 -13.26
N TRP A 136 -3.60 4.17 -12.76
CA TRP A 136 -4.14 5.05 -11.72
C TRP A 136 -5.53 5.62 -12.04
N SER A 137 -5.76 6.05 -13.28
CA SER A 137 -7.01 6.71 -13.69
C SER A 137 -8.17 5.72 -13.66
N GLN A 138 -7.93 4.49 -14.12
CA GLN A 138 -8.92 3.41 -14.06
C GLN A 138 -9.27 3.04 -12.61
N VAL A 139 -8.29 2.99 -11.70
CA VAL A 139 -8.57 2.77 -10.27
C VAL A 139 -9.37 3.95 -9.69
N ALA A 140 -9.01 5.19 -10.04
CA ALA A 140 -9.71 6.39 -9.58
C ALA A 140 -11.17 6.43 -10.02
N GLU A 141 -11.44 6.09 -11.28
CA GLU A 141 -12.80 5.98 -11.80
C GLU A 141 -13.63 4.99 -10.98
N ILE A 142 -13.09 3.81 -10.66
CA ILE A 142 -13.80 2.79 -9.88
C ILE A 142 -14.06 3.25 -8.44
N VAL A 143 -13.05 3.83 -7.78
CA VAL A 143 -13.12 4.18 -6.35
C VAL A 143 -14.06 5.37 -6.11
N PHE A 144 -14.10 6.35 -7.00
CA PHE A 144 -14.89 7.58 -6.83
C PHE A 144 -16.24 7.56 -7.57
N GLN A 145 -16.62 6.45 -8.21
CA GLN A 145 -17.88 6.32 -8.97
C GLN A 145 -19.16 6.49 -8.15
N ASN A 146 -19.09 6.50 -6.81
CA ASN A 146 -20.26 6.59 -5.91
C ASN A 146 -20.31 7.88 -5.07
N GLU A 147 -19.50 8.90 -5.37
CA GLU A 147 -19.58 10.20 -4.70
C GLU A 147 -20.57 11.14 -5.42
N ASP A 148 -21.87 10.90 -5.20
CA ASP A 148 -22.97 11.84 -5.53
C ASP A 148 -23.25 12.83 -4.39
#